data_AF-A0A2N4YN81-F1
#
_entry.id   AF-A0A2N4YN81-F1
#
_cell.length_a   1.000
_cell.length_b   1.000
_cell.length_c   1.000
_cell.angle_alpha   90.00
_cell.angle_beta   90.00
_cell.angle_gamma   90.00
#
_symmetry.space_group_name_H-M   'P 1'
#
loop_
_entity.id
_entity.type
_entity.pdbx_description
1 polymer ?
#
loop_
_entity_poly.entity_id
_entity_poly.type
_entity_poly.pdbx_seq_one_letter_code
_entity_poly.pdbx_strand_id
1 'polypeptide(L)'
;LDSPSQTNLAQSWAQEGRRFTLDDGEIRATIRDGRACFNLNAINHRADETSGGTPYPTDVFVRLLALLGESPLRASQIAAALGDWTDSDGQPRLNGAEDEVYMAQTPGYLAANQPMQDVSELRLLAGMDAALYQRLLPFVCV
;
A
#
# COMPACT_ATOMS: atom_id res chain seq x y z
N LEU A 1 4.24 -27.87 14.48
CA LEU A 1 3.19 -26.86 14.19
C LEU A 1 3.72 -25.46 14.48
N ASP A 2 4.39 -25.23 15.62
CA ASP A 2 5.20 -24.01 15.82
C ASP A 2 6.67 -24.22 15.41
N SER A 3 7.18 -23.30 14.59
CA SER A 3 8.59 -23.18 14.21
C SER A 3 9.01 -21.71 14.34
N PRO A 4 10.19 -21.41 14.92
CA PRO A 4 10.66 -20.02 15.05
C PRO A 4 11.03 -19.38 13.69
N SER A 5 11.18 -20.17 12.62
CA SER A 5 11.57 -19.69 11.29
C SER A 5 10.41 -19.63 10.28
N GLN A 6 9.20 -20.00 10.68
CA GLN A 6 8.04 -20.03 9.79
C GLN A 6 6.84 -19.35 10.44
N THR A 7 6.18 -18.50 9.66
CA THR A 7 4.90 -17.86 10.05
C THR A 7 3.80 -18.41 9.16
N ASN A 8 2.73 -18.94 9.75
CA ASN A 8 1.58 -19.47 9.03
C ASN A 8 0.30 -19.41 9.88
N LEU A 9 -0.87 -19.55 9.25
CA LEU A 9 -2.18 -19.42 9.90
C LEU A 9 -2.58 -20.61 10.79
N ALA A 10 -1.82 -21.71 10.81
CA ALA A 10 -2.10 -22.85 11.69
C ALA A 10 -1.47 -22.68 13.09
N GLN A 11 -0.74 -21.60 13.33
CA GLN A 11 -0.08 -21.30 14.60
C GLN A 11 -1.02 -20.65 15.61
N SER A 12 -0.69 -20.75 16.89
CA SER A 12 -1.52 -20.26 18.01
C SER A 12 -1.81 -18.75 17.93
N TRP A 13 -0.90 -17.96 17.35
CA TRP A 13 -1.10 -16.52 17.18
C TRP A 13 -2.18 -16.19 16.14
N ALA A 14 -2.54 -17.09 15.23
CA ALA A 14 -3.52 -16.82 14.16
C ALA A 14 -4.96 -17.21 14.53
N GLN A 15 -5.16 -17.75 15.74
CA GLN A 15 -6.49 -18.13 16.23
C GLN A 15 -7.39 -16.89 16.43
N GLU A 16 -8.59 -16.96 15.87
CA GLU A 16 -9.65 -15.95 16.01
C GLU A 16 -10.40 -16.08 17.34
N GLY A 17 -11.08 -15.01 17.74
CA GLY A 17 -12.02 -15.07 18.85
C GLY A 17 -11.39 -15.18 20.24
N ARG A 18 -10.13 -14.76 20.40
CA ARG A 18 -9.50 -14.63 21.72
C ARG A 18 -10.24 -13.59 22.54
N ARG A 19 -10.64 -14.00 23.73
CA ARG A 19 -11.45 -13.23 24.67
C ARG A 19 -10.77 -13.23 26.03
N PHE A 20 -10.68 -12.06 26.64
CA PHE A 20 -10.21 -11.89 28.01
C PHE A 20 -11.35 -11.27 28.80
N THR A 21 -11.83 -11.99 29.81
CA THR A 21 -12.90 -11.52 30.71
C THR A 21 -12.30 -10.66 31.82
N LEU A 22 -12.93 -9.53 32.10
CA LEU A 22 -12.63 -8.61 33.21
C LEU A 22 -13.89 -8.53 34.10
N ASP A 23 -13.74 -8.00 35.32
CA ASP A 23 -14.85 -7.88 36.27
C ASP A 23 -16.05 -7.11 35.67
N ASP A 24 -15.78 -6.08 34.86
CA ASP A 24 -16.78 -5.22 34.24
C ASP A 24 -16.78 -5.25 32.69
N GLY A 25 -16.21 -6.27 32.05
CA GLY A 25 -16.18 -6.30 30.59
C GLY A 25 -15.42 -7.43 29.92
N GLU A 26 -15.22 -7.28 28.62
CA GLU A 26 -14.57 -8.28 27.76
C GLU A 26 -13.65 -7.59 26.74
N ILE A 27 -12.41 -8.06 26.63
CA ILE A 27 -11.49 -7.68 25.56
C ILE A 27 -11.52 -8.77 24.49
N ARG A 28 -11.77 -8.39 23.23
CA ARG A 28 -11.60 -9.26 22.06
C ARG A 28 -10.31 -8.89 21.35
N ALA A 29 -9.46 -9.87 21.08
CA ALA A 29 -8.20 -9.67 20.38
C ALA A 29 -8.11 -10.52 19.11
N THR A 30 -7.65 -9.89 18.04
CA THR A 30 -7.29 -10.55 16.78
C THR A 30 -5.89 -10.11 16.40
N ILE A 31 -5.04 -11.08 16.06
CA ILE A 31 -3.68 -10.81 15.57
C ILE A 31 -3.66 -11.16 14.09
N ARG A 32 -3.07 -10.30 13.28
CA ARG A 32 -2.85 -10.52 11.84
C ARG A 32 -1.37 -10.37 11.54
N ASP A 33 -0.88 -11.11 10.55
CA ASP A 33 0.47 -10.91 10.04
C ASP A 33 0.51 -9.62 9.21
N GLY A 34 1.27 -8.63 9.68
CA GLY A 34 1.44 -7.35 9.00
C GLY A 34 2.20 -7.44 7.67
N ARG A 35 2.73 -8.61 7.31
CA ARG A 35 3.41 -8.87 6.03
C ARG A 35 2.53 -9.61 5.02
N ALA A 36 1.30 -9.98 5.38
CA ALA A 36 0.37 -10.70 4.51
C ALA A 36 -0.38 -9.75 3.54
N CYS A 37 0.35 -8.84 2.90
CA CYS A 37 -0.16 -7.75 2.06
C CYS A 37 0.94 -7.23 1.13
N PHE A 38 0.55 -6.50 0.09
CA PHE A 38 1.49 -5.76 -0.73
C PHE A 38 1.99 -4.53 0.05
N ASN A 39 3.30 -4.47 0.33
CA ASN A 39 3.92 -3.31 0.95
C ASN A 39 4.03 -2.17 -0.07
N LEU A 40 3.30 -1.08 0.15
CA LEU A 40 3.29 0.13 -0.68
C LEU A 40 4.67 0.79 -0.75
N ASN A 41 5.44 0.75 0.33
CA ASN A 41 6.80 1.30 0.40
C ASN A 41 7.82 0.48 -0.42
N ALA A 42 7.43 -0.69 -0.93
CA ALA A 42 8.26 -1.46 -1.85
C ALA A 42 8.10 -1.03 -3.31
N ILE A 43 7.20 -0.09 -3.65
CA ILE A 43 6.84 0.25 -5.04
C ILE A 43 8.06 0.59 -5.93
N ASN A 44 9.05 1.26 -5.35
CA ASN A 44 10.27 1.71 -6.02
C ASN A 44 11.45 0.72 -5.87
N HIS A 45 11.27 -0.37 -5.11
CA HIS A 45 12.35 -1.30 -4.82
C HIS A 45 12.77 -2.07 -6.07
N ARG A 46 14.07 -1.99 -6.41
CA ARG A 46 14.71 -2.75 -7.48
C ARG A 46 15.61 -3.82 -6.89
N ALA A 47 15.48 -5.05 -7.39
CA ALA A 47 16.40 -6.14 -7.02
C ALA A 47 17.81 -5.92 -7.59
N ASP A 48 17.90 -5.22 -8.73
CA ASP A 48 19.13 -4.86 -9.41
C ASP A 48 18.96 -3.45 -10.00
N GLU A 49 19.78 -2.51 -9.54
CA GLU A 49 19.74 -1.11 -9.99
C GLU A 49 20.14 -0.94 -11.47
N THR A 50 20.82 -1.93 -12.05
CA THR A 50 21.22 -1.91 -13.46
C THR A 50 20.13 -2.43 -14.40
N SER A 51 19.07 -3.04 -13.85
CA SER A 51 17.93 -3.50 -14.64
C SER A 51 17.12 -2.30 -15.14
N GLY A 52 17.24 -2.01 -16.43
CA GLY A 52 16.36 -1.06 -17.11
C GLY A 52 14.91 -1.53 -17.11
N GLY A 53 13.96 -0.60 -17.00
CA GLY A 53 12.52 -0.89 -17.03
C GLY A 53 11.80 -0.59 -15.71
N THR A 54 10.51 -0.97 -15.67
CA THR A 54 9.62 -0.78 -14.52
C THR A 54 10.03 -1.71 -13.36
N PRO A 55 10.05 -1.24 -12.09
CA PRO A 55 10.30 -2.11 -10.95
C PRO A 55 9.23 -3.22 -10.84
N TYR A 56 9.64 -4.45 -10.52
CA TYR A 56 8.71 -5.57 -10.35
C TYR A 56 7.53 -5.28 -9.39
N PRO A 57 7.74 -4.62 -8.23
CA PRO A 57 6.63 -4.24 -7.34
C PRO A 57 5.60 -3.33 -8.02
N THR A 58 6.04 -2.43 -8.92
CA THR A 58 5.14 -1.59 -9.71
C THR A 58 4.25 -2.44 -10.63
N ASP A 59 4.81 -3.43 -11.33
CA ASP A 59 4.02 -4.34 -12.20
C ASP A 59 3.00 -5.15 -11.39
N VAL A 60 3.38 -5.62 -10.19
CA VAL A 60 2.49 -6.32 -9.28
C VAL A 60 1.34 -5.41 -8.83
N PHE A 61 1.63 -4.16 -8.48
CA PHE A 61 0.61 -3.20 -8.04
C PHE A 61 -0.36 -2.83 -9.17
N VAL A 62 0.14 -2.59 -10.39
CA VAL A 62 -0.69 -2.38 -11.58
C VAL A 62 -1.63 -3.57 -11.81
N ARG A 63 -1.10 -4.80 -11.67
CA ARG A 63 -1.92 -6.01 -11.82
C ARG A 63 -2.95 -6.17 -10.71
N LEU A 64 -2.63 -5.81 -9.47
CA LEU A 64 -3.59 -5.78 -8.36
C LEU A 64 -4.75 -4.83 -8.68
N LEU A 65 -4.45 -3.59 -9.11
CA LEU A 65 -5.48 -2.61 -9.50
C LEU A 65 -6.34 -3.09 -10.67
N ALA A 66 -5.74 -3.76 -11.67
CA ALA A 66 -6.47 -4.36 -12.78
C ALA A 66 -7.40 -5.50 -12.32
N LEU A 67 -6.97 -6.34 -11.36
CA LEU A 67 -7.81 -7.37 -10.75
C LEU A 67 -8.96 -6.77 -9.92
N LEU A 68 -8.76 -5.57 -9.38
CA LEU A 68 -9.82 -4.76 -8.79
C LEU A 68 -10.66 -4.03 -9.85
N GLY A 69 -10.45 -4.27 -11.15
CA GLY A 69 -11.31 -3.75 -12.22
C GLY A 69 -10.99 -2.32 -12.65
N GLU A 70 -9.84 -1.77 -12.28
CA GLU A 70 -9.38 -0.48 -12.84
C GLU A 70 -8.92 -0.65 -14.29
N SER A 71 -9.12 0.40 -15.10
CA SER A 71 -8.62 0.40 -16.48
C SER A 71 -7.08 0.37 -16.50
N PRO A 72 -6.44 -0.18 -17.55
CA PRO A 72 -4.98 -0.21 -17.63
C PRO A 72 -4.33 1.17 -17.48
N LEU A 73 -4.93 2.21 -18.07
CA LEU A 73 -4.42 3.58 -17.95
C LEU A 73 -4.48 4.09 -16.51
N ARG A 74 -5.62 3.93 -15.84
CA ARG A 74 -5.81 4.39 -14.47
C ARG A 74 -4.94 3.61 -13.48
N ALA A 75 -4.79 2.30 -13.67
CA ALA A 75 -3.91 1.47 -12.86
C ALA A 75 -2.44 1.93 -12.97
N SER A 76 -1.96 2.21 -14.18
CA SER A 76 -0.61 2.73 -14.41
C SER A 76 -0.42 4.13 -13.82
N GLN A 77 -1.41 5.02 -13.95
CA GLN A 77 -1.38 6.36 -13.36
C GLN A 77 -1.25 6.30 -11.83
N ILE A 78 -2.06 5.49 -11.16
CA ILE A 78 -2.03 5.38 -9.69
C ILE A 78 -0.72 4.74 -9.22
N ALA A 79 -0.19 3.75 -9.96
CA ALA A 79 1.10 3.15 -9.63
C ALA A 79 2.27 4.14 -9.81
N ALA A 80 2.24 4.98 -10.86
CA ALA A 80 3.21 6.04 -11.05
C ALA A 80 3.12 7.11 -9.95
N ALA A 81 1.90 7.54 -9.59
CA ALA A 81 1.67 8.48 -8.50
C ALA A 81 2.13 7.94 -7.14
N LEU A 82 1.96 6.64 -6.86
CA LEU A 82 2.51 5.98 -5.67
C LEU A 82 4.04 5.95 -5.69
N GLY A 83 4.63 5.73 -6.87
CA GLY A 83 6.07 5.81 -7.08
C GLY A 83 6.63 7.19 -6.73
N ASP A 84 6.06 8.24 -7.32
CA ASP A 84 6.42 9.65 -7.08
C ASP A 84 6.20 10.03 -5.61
N TRP A 85 5.06 9.67 -5.01
CA TRP A 85 4.76 9.98 -3.60
C TRP A 85 5.80 9.47 -2.60
N THR A 86 6.49 8.36 -2.92
CA THR A 86 7.35 7.63 -1.98
C THR A 86 8.84 7.73 -2.27
N ASP A 87 9.25 8.19 -3.46
CA ASP A 87 10.66 8.45 -3.71
C ASP A 87 11.10 9.78 -3.10
N SER A 88 12.40 10.04 -3.11
CA SER A 88 12.96 11.22 -2.43
C SER A 88 13.12 12.44 -3.32
N ASP A 89 12.86 12.32 -4.62
CA ASP A 89 13.10 13.41 -5.55
C ASP A 89 11.81 14.23 -5.78
N GLY A 90 11.65 14.84 -6.93
CA GLY A 90 10.47 15.65 -7.25
C GLY A 90 10.25 15.69 -8.76
N GLN A 91 10.78 14.68 -9.45
CA GLN A 91 10.70 14.52 -10.89
C GLN A 91 9.53 13.59 -11.22
N PRO A 92 8.46 14.10 -11.84
CA PRO A 92 7.29 13.28 -12.09
C PRO A 92 7.63 12.17 -13.10
N ARG A 93 7.20 10.94 -12.79
CA ARG A 93 7.20 9.86 -13.77
C ARG A 93 6.21 10.16 -14.89
N LEU A 94 6.31 9.41 -15.99
CA LEU A 94 5.28 9.42 -17.02
C LEU A 94 3.93 9.01 -16.40
N ASN A 95 2.95 9.92 -16.47
CA ASN A 95 1.63 9.78 -15.83
C ASN A 95 1.65 9.72 -14.30
N GLY A 96 2.77 10.10 -13.68
CA GLY A 96 2.90 10.24 -12.23
C GLY A 96 2.31 11.56 -11.72
N ALA A 97 2.58 11.85 -10.45
CA ALA A 97 2.10 13.03 -9.76
C ALA A 97 3.09 13.46 -8.67
N GLU A 98 3.60 14.68 -8.82
CA GLU A 98 4.47 15.37 -7.86
C GLU A 98 3.77 16.63 -7.34
N ASP A 99 4.52 17.50 -6.65
CA ASP A 99 4.06 18.78 -6.09
C ASP A 99 3.16 19.59 -7.02
N GLU A 100 3.46 19.70 -8.32
CA GLU A 100 2.64 20.45 -9.27
C GLU A 100 1.19 19.92 -9.33
N VAL A 101 1.02 18.59 -9.30
CA VAL A 101 -0.29 17.94 -9.36
C VAL A 101 -1.04 18.12 -8.04
N TYR A 102 -0.36 17.95 -6.91
CA TYR A 102 -0.99 18.03 -5.59
C TYR A 102 -1.31 19.47 -5.16
N MET A 103 -0.49 20.45 -5.53
CA MET A 103 -0.77 21.86 -5.25
C MET A 103 -1.96 22.40 -6.05
N ALA A 104 -2.28 21.79 -7.20
CA ALA A 104 -3.45 22.15 -7.99
C ALA A 104 -4.78 21.68 -7.38
N GLN A 105 -4.74 20.85 -6.33
CA GLN A 105 -5.94 20.36 -5.64
C GLN A 105 -6.52 21.41 -4.67
N THR A 106 -7.67 21.10 -4.07
CA THR A 106 -8.33 21.97 -3.07
C THR A 106 -8.75 21.15 -1.85
N PRO A 107 -8.09 21.32 -0.69
CA PRO A 107 -6.90 22.15 -0.46
C PRO A 107 -5.67 21.58 -1.20
N GLY A 108 -4.76 22.46 -1.63
CA GLY A 108 -3.49 22.04 -2.22
C GLY A 108 -2.51 21.56 -1.16
N TYR A 109 -1.69 20.57 -1.50
CA TYR A 109 -0.65 19.99 -0.65
C TYR A 109 0.56 19.56 -1.50
N LEU A 110 1.61 19.09 -0.84
CA LEU A 110 2.84 18.59 -1.49
C LEU A 110 2.87 17.07 -1.49
N ALA A 111 3.64 16.49 -2.41
CA ALA A 111 3.99 15.08 -2.33
C ALA A 111 4.78 14.81 -1.04
N ALA A 112 4.67 13.61 -0.48
CA ALA A 112 5.34 13.29 0.78
C ALA A 112 6.86 13.14 0.62
N ASN A 113 7.28 12.64 -0.54
CA ASN A 113 8.65 12.34 -0.95
C ASN A 113 9.44 11.54 0.10
N GLN A 114 8.73 10.57 0.69
CA GLN A 114 9.21 9.70 1.76
C GLN A 114 8.33 8.44 1.85
N PRO A 115 8.80 7.38 2.52
CA PRO A 115 7.96 6.22 2.81
C PRO A 115 6.65 6.61 3.50
N MET A 116 5.55 5.99 3.07
CA MET A 116 4.23 6.13 3.70
C MET A 116 4.29 5.62 5.13
N GLN A 117 3.70 6.38 6.03
CA GLN A 117 3.63 6.09 7.46
C GLN A 117 2.28 5.47 7.84
N ASP A 118 1.23 5.71 7.04
CA ASP A 118 -0.06 5.08 7.22
C ASP A 118 -0.71 4.76 5.86
N VAL A 119 -1.43 3.64 5.80
CA VAL A 119 -2.13 3.20 4.58
C VAL A 119 -3.19 4.22 4.11
N SER A 120 -3.70 5.06 5.00
CA SER A 120 -4.64 6.13 4.66
C SER A 120 -4.07 7.20 3.75
N GLU A 121 -2.75 7.36 3.67
CA GLU A 121 -2.11 8.27 2.71
C GLU A 121 -2.44 7.90 1.24
N LEU A 122 -2.84 6.66 0.96
CA LEU A 122 -3.35 6.28 -0.36
C LEU A 122 -4.48 7.21 -0.86
N ARG A 123 -5.29 7.77 0.06
CA ARG A 123 -6.36 8.73 -0.29
C ARG A 123 -5.85 10.05 -0.84
N LEU A 124 -4.58 10.39 -0.63
CA LEU A 124 -3.95 11.60 -1.13
C LEU A 124 -3.38 11.42 -2.54
N LEU A 125 -3.27 10.19 -3.04
CA LEU A 125 -2.68 9.94 -4.36
C LEU A 125 -3.59 10.43 -5.48
N ALA A 126 -2.98 11.00 -6.51
CA ALA A 126 -3.67 11.38 -7.74
C ALA A 126 -4.34 10.14 -8.38
N GLY A 127 -5.61 10.28 -8.77
CA GLY A 127 -6.39 9.20 -9.38
C GLY A 127 -7.03 8.20 -8.39
N MET A 128 -6.70 8.28 -7.09
CA MET A 128 -7.38 7.48 -6.06
C MET A 128 -8.78 8.05 -5.79
N ASP A 129 -9.78 7.17 -5.72
CA ASP A 129 -11.11 7.54 -5.24
C ASP A 129 -11.52 6.73 -4.00
N ALA A 130 -12.69 7.07 -3.46
CA ALA A 130 -13.16 6.45 -2.25
C ALA A 130 -13.48 4.96 -2.38
N ALA A 131 -14.00 4.56 -3.54
CA ALA A 131 -14.40 3.18 -3.80
C ALA A 131 -13.18 2.29 -4.03
N LEU A 132 -12.21 2.75 -4.82
CA LEU A 132 -10.96 2.04 -5.06
C LEU A 132 -10.16 1.90 -3.76
N TYR A 133 -10.02 2.97 -2.96
CA TYR A 133 -9.34 2.90 -1.68
C TYR A 133 -9.91 1.79 -0.79
N GLN A 134 -11.24 1.71 -0.63
CA GLN A 134 -11.88 0.68 0.19
C GLN A 134 -11.65 -0.74 -0.36
N ARG A 135 -11.64 -0.91 -1.68
CA ARG A 135 -11.35 -2.20 -2.31
C ARG A 135 -9.88 -2.59 -2.21
N LEU A 136 -8.98 -1.62 -2.12
CA LEU A 136 -7.53 -1.85 -2.05
C LEU A 136 -7.06 -2.19 -0.64
N LEU A 137 -7.66 -1.59 0.40
CA LEU A 137 -7.29 -1.74 1.81
C LEU A 137 -7.01 -3.18 2.29
N PRO A 138 -7.79 -4.20 1.90
CA PRO A 138 -7.53 -5.58 2.35
C PRO A 138 -6.22 -6.19 1.82
N PHE A 139 -5.61 -5.59 0.81
CA PHE A 139 -4.50 -6.17 0.05
C PHE A 139 -3.17 -5.43 0.23
N VAL A 140 -3.14 -4.32 0.95
CA VAL A 140 -1.99 -3.40 1.04
C VAL A 140 -1.63 -3.05 2.47
N CYS A 141 -0.37 -2.66 2.68
CA CYS A 141 0.18 -2.20 3.93
C CYS A 141 1.37 -1.25 3.70
N VAL A 142 1.87 -0.65 4.77
CA VAL A 142 3.05 0.24 4.79
C VAL A 142 4.17 -0.37 5.62
#